data_AF-A0A7W1BT19-F1
#
_entry.id   AF-A0A7W1BT19-F1
#
_cell.length_a   1.000
_cell.length_b   1.000
_cell.length_c   1.000
_cell.angle_alpha   90.00
_cell.angle_beta   90.00
_cell.angle_gamma   90.00
#
_symmetry.space_group_name_H-M   'P 1'
#
loop_
_entity.id
_entity.type
_entity.pdbx_description
1 polymer ?
#
loop_
_entity_poly.entity_id
_entity_poly.type
_entity_poly.pdbx_seq_one_letter_code
_entity_poly.pdbx_strand_id
1 'polypeptide(L)'
;MVSEKIVVAFERFVGEPLEQNLKRVDAHTLAKRNPMIYTARGATTVDQWVDRVLEDRETSAIESHLGTWQEEVARIVSDGFKPGSGVDLQLDRGGVVELYAIQSAPNTKSAGGRRSDVDALRRAAGALRASKRPVELYIAVLSGQRVTRALGSDPNIIILASDEFWERVSAIPDFRARLIRTTAILSDVIAARAASEVARIREEAREIFGDLQGNLDLAKLADPPAKIRRHRGKGTVRTAATSPRSAESLGSLARKRP
;
A
#
# COMPACT_ATOMS: atom_id res chain seq x y z
N MET A 1 3.34 14.71 21.85
CA MET A 1 4.57 13.96 22.29
C MET A 1 4.87 12.83 21.31
N VAL A 2 6.12 12.35 21.17
CA VAL A 2 6.60 11.43 20.10
C VAL A 2 5.63 10.30 19.71
N SER A 3 4.97 9.65 20.68
CA SER A 3 3.97 8.61 20.43
C SER A 3 2.81 9.05 19.55
N GLU A 4 2.30 10.28 19.73
CA GLU A 4 1.24 10.83 18.88
C GLU A 4 1.72 10.99 17.43
N LYS A 5 2.98 11.43 17.23
CA LYS A 5 3.55 11.54 15.88
C LYS A 5 3.66 10.17 15.21
N ILE A 6 4.01 9.12 15.95
CA ILE A 6 4.07 7.74 15.45
C ILE A 6 2.70 7.24 15.02
N VAL A 7 1.65 7.51 15.81
CA VAL A 7 0.27 7.13 15.48
C VAL A 7 -0.23 7.89 14.24
N VAL A 8 -0.01 9.20 14.17
CA VAL A 8 -0.36 10.01 12.99
C VAL A 8 0.40 9.52 11.75
N ALA A 9 1.67 9.17 11.89
CA ALA A 9 2.45 8.57 10.81
C ALA A 9 1.87 7.21 10.39
N PHE A 10 1.42 6.38 11.32
CA PHE A 10 0.80 5.09 11.00
C PHE A 10 -0.47 5.26 10.17
N GLU A 11 -1.36 6.18 10.58
CA GLU A 11 -2.56 6.51 9.79
C GLU A 11 -2.19 6.96 8.37
N ARG A 12 -1.24 7.88 8.23
CA ARG A 12 -0.84 8.45 6.95
C ARG A 12 -0.16 7.45 6.02
N PHE A 13 0.72 6.59 6.55
CA PHE A 13 1.57 5.71 5.75
C PHE A 13 1.04 4.29 5.64
N VAL A 14 0.11 3.87 6.50
CA VAL A 14 -0.47 2.52 6.51
C VAL A 14 -1.99 2.56 6.34
N GLY A 15 -2.70 3.22 7.25
CA GLY A 15 -4.17 3.22 7.28
C GLY A 15 -4.81 3.79 6.00
N GLU A 16 -4.51 5.05 5.66
CA GLU A 16 -5.07 5.72 4.49
C GLU A 16 -4.67 5.01 3.17
N PRO A 17 -3.41 4.61 2.93
CA PRO A 17 -3.06 3.90 1.70
C PRO A 17 -3.75 2.54 1.54
N LEU A 18 -3.96 1.78 2.63
CA LEU A 18 -4.71 0.52 2.57
C LEU A 18 -6.16 0.76 2.18
N GLU A 19 -6.82 1.75 2.79
CA GLU A 19 -8.19 2.14 2.45
C GLU A 19 -8.29 2.58 0.97
N GLN A 20 -7.36 3.40 0.49
CA GLN A 20 -7.32 3.84 -0.91
C GLN A 20 -7.07 2.71 -1.89
N ASN A 21 -6.29 1.69 -1.50
CA ASN A 21 -6.10 0.50 -2.30
C ASN A 21 -7.41 -0.29 -2.45
N LEU A 22 -8.17 -0.47 -1.36
CA LEU A 22 -9.46 -1.16 -1.37
C LEU A 22 -10.51 -0.44 -2.22
N LYS A 23 -10.57 0.90 -2.18
CA LYS A 23 -11.47 1.71 -3.04
C LYS A 23 -11.26 1.49 -4.54
N ARG A 24 -10.09 0.98 -4.94
CA ARG A 24 -9.76 0.65 -6.34
C ARG A 24 -10.02 -0.80 -6.69
N VAL A 25 -10.38 -1.64 -5.72
CA VAL A 25 -10.70 -3.04 -5.94
C VAL A 25 -12.19 -3.17 -6.26
N ASP A 26 -12.46 -3.92 -7.32
CA ASP A 26 -13.77 -4.41 -7.69
C ASP A 26 -13.71 -5.93 -7.87
N ALA A 27 -14.86 -6.58 -7.95
CA ALA A 27 -14.95 -8.03 -8.12
C ALA A 27 -14.13 -8.55 -9.33
N HIS A 28 -14.13 -7.81 -10.45
CA HIS A 28 -13.39 -8.22 -11.66
C HIS A 28 -11.88 -8.19 -11.44
N THR A 29 -11.40 -7.26 -10.61
CA THR A 29 -9.98 -7.15 -10.25
C THR A 29 -9.54 -8.29 -9.35
N LEU A 30 -10.45 -8.89 -8.56
CA LEU A 30 -10.16 -10.12 -7.81
C LEU A 30 -9.85 -11.28 -8.77
N ALA A 31 -10.64 -11.44 -9.82
CA ALA A 31 -10.49 -12.51 -10.82
C ALA A 31 -9.22 -12.38 -11.70
N LYS A 32 -8.49 -11.25 -11.65
CA LYS A 32 -7.19 -11.12 -12.32
C LYS A 32 -6.07 -11.93 -11.63
N ARG A 33 -6.25 -12.30 -10.36
CA ARG A 33 -5.36 -13.27 -9.70
C ARG A 33 -5.70 -14.67 -10.22
N ASN A 34 -4.71 -15.56 -10.28
CA ASN A 34 -4.93 -16.94 -10.73
C ASN A 34 -5.95 -17.64 -9.81
N PRO A 35 -7.16 -17.97 -10.29
CA PRO A 35 -8.21 -18.56 -9.46
C PRO A 35 -7.83 -19.92 -8.87
N MET A 36 -6.95 -20.67 -9.55
CA MET A 36 -6.50 -21.99 -9.09
C MET A 36 -5.75 -21.93 -7.76
N ILE A 37 -5.10 -20.81 -7.44
CA ILE A 37 -4.43 -20.62 -6.14
C ILE A 37 -5.45 -20.77 -5.00
N TYR A 38 -6.66 -20.26 -5.19
CA TYR A 38 -7.68 -20.20 -4.16
C TYR A 38 -8.55 -21.44 -4.13
N THR A 39 -8.90 -22.00 -5.29
CA THR A 39 -9.63 -23.27 -5.35
C THR A 39 -8.78 -24.43 -4.83
N ALA A 40 -7.47 -24.46 -5.10
CA ALA A 40 -6.55 -25.44 -4.52
C ALA A 40 -6.42 -25.31 -2.99
N ARG A 41 -6.63 -24.10 -2.44
CA ARG A 41 -6.72 -23.84 -0.99
C ARG A 41 -8.12 -24.11 -0.41
N GLY A 42 -9.03 -24.71 -1.19
CA GLY A 42 -10.37 -25.11 -0.76
C GLY A 42 -11.37 -23.95 -0.66
N ALA A 43 -11.24 -22.89 -1.47
CA ALA A 43 -12.29 -21.89 -1.60
C ALA A 43 -13.46 -22.45 -2.41
N THR A 44 -14.59 -22.72 -1.75
CA THR A 44 -15.79 -23.27 -2.39
C THR A 44 -16.94 -22.26 -2.48
N THR A 45 -16.95 -21.23 -1.64
CA THR A 45 -17.92 -20.13 -1.70
C THR A 45 -17.30 -18.83 -2.19
N VAL A 46 -18.13 -17.90 -2.67
CA VAL A 46 -17.67 -16.58 -3.11
C VAL A 46 -16.98 -15.83 -1.95
N ASP A 47 -17.59 -15.83 -0.77
CA ASP A 47 -17.01 -15.19 0.43
C ASP A 47 -15.62 -15.71 0.75
N GLN A 48 -15.49 -17.03 0.79
CA GLN A 48 -14.23 -17.72 1.06
C GLN A 48 -13.14 -17.42 0.03
N TRP A 49 -13.54 -17.22 -1.23
CA TRP A 49 -12.62 -16.82 -2.29
C TRP A 49 -12.22 -15.35 -2.13
N VAL A 50 -13.18 -14.46 -1.91
CA VAL A 50 -12.94 -13.02 -1.69
C VAL A 50 -12.01 -12.81 -0.51
N ASP A 51 -12.27 -13.47 0.63
CA ASP A 51 -11.44 -13.34 1.84
C ASP A 51 -9.99 -13.69 1.56
N ARG A 52 -9.74 -14.87 0.97
CA ARG A 52 -8.37 -15.29 0.66
C ARG A 52 -7.68 -14.35 -0.34
N VAL A 53 -8.38 -13.85 -1.34
CA VAL A 53 -7.81 -12.89 -2.31
C VAL A 53 -7.50 -11.56 -1.61
N LEU A 54 -8.39 -11.07 -0.76
CA LEU A 54 -8.21 -9.82 -0.03
C LEU A 54 -7.09 -9.94 1.01
N GLU A 55 -7.02 -11.02 1.77
CA GLU A 55 -5.93 -11.32 2.72
C GLU A 55 -4.56 -11.37 2.03
N ASP A 56 -4.43 -12.07 0.89
CA ASP A 56 -3.19 -12.13 0.12
C ASP A 56 -2.77 -10.73 -0.37
N ARG A 57 -3.74 -9.93 -0.85
CA ARG A 57 -3.50 -8.56 -1.32
C ARG A 57 -3.13 -7.62 -0.19
N GLU A 58 -3.84 -7.72 0.94
CA GLU A 58 -3.62 -6.93 2.14
C GLU A 58 -2.25 -7.21 2.73
N THR A 59 -1.87 -8.48 2.89
CA THR A 59 -0.54 -8.88 3.38
C THR A 59 0.57 -8.22 2.55
N SER A 60 0.47 -8.28 1.22
CA SER A 60 1.45 -7.67 0.31
C SER A 60 1.49 -6.14 0.45
N ALA A 61 0.33 -5.50 0.63
CA ALA A 61 0.24 -4.05 0.77
C ALA A 61 0.76 -3.57 2.14
N ILE A 62 0.41 -4.27 3.22
CA ILE A 62 0.87 -4.02 4.58
C ILE A 62 2.39 -4.07 4.63
N GLU A 63 3.04 -5.08 4.02
CA GLU A 63 4.51 -5.17 4.02
C GLU A 63 5.17 -3.92 3.43
N SER A 64 4.69 -3.46 2.27
CA SER A 64 5.21 -2.26 1.61
C SER A 64 5.00 -0.99 2.45
N HIS A 65 3.81 -0.83 3.00
CA HIS A 65 3.42 0.35 3.78
C HIS A 65 4.11 0.41 5.14
N LEU A 66 4.27 -0.74 5.80
CA LEU A 66 5.01 -0.85 7.06
C LEU A 66 6.48 -0.46 6.89
N GLY A 67 7.13 -0.86 5.78
CA GLY A 67 8.51 -0.44 5.51
C GLY A 67 8.63 1.09 5.45
N THR A 68 7.72 1.74 4.73
CA THR A 68 7.68 3.21 4.62
C THR A 68 7.40 3.87 5.97
N TRP A 69 6.44 3.34 6.73
CA TRP A 69 6.13 3.84 8.06
C TRP A 69 7.30 3.69 9.02
N GLN A 70 8.01 2.57 9.01
CA GLN A 70 9.19 2.35 9.87
C GLN A 70 10.32 3.34 9.57
N GLU A 71 10.57 3.67 8.29
CA GLU A 71 11.51 4.74 7.95
C GLU A 71 11.09 6.09 8.57
N GLU A 72 9.78 6.41 8.56
CA GLU A 72 9.27 7.63 9.19
C GLU A 72 9.39 7.59 10.71
N VAL A 73 9.08 6.45 11.34
CA VAL A 73 9.28 6.28 12.79
C VAL A 73 10.74 6.51 13.15
N ALA A 74 11.69 5.99 12.38
CA ALA A 74 13.11 6.19 12.62
C ALA A 74 13.49 7.69 12.59
N ARG A 75 12.95 8.47 11.66
CA ARG A 75 13.12 9.94 11.63
C ARG A 75 12.49 10.61 12.85
N ILE A 76 11.25 10.27 13.17
CA ILE A 76 10.49 10.87 14.29
C ILE A 76 11.23 10.68 15.63
N VAL A 77 11.83 9.51 15.86
CA VAL A 77 12.41 9.15 17.17
C VAL A 77 13.86 9.59 17.32
N SER A 78 14.55 9.81 16.20
CA SER A 78 15.96 10.24 16.19
C SER A 78 16.16 11.73 15.96
N ASP A 79 15.11 12.44 15.53
CA ASP A 79 15.18 13.78 14.95
C ASP A 79 16.13 13.84 13.72
N GLY A 80 16.38 12.69 13.11
CA GLY A 80 17.16 12.57 11.88
C GLY A 80 16.34 12.93 10.65
N PHE A 81 17.03 13.07 9.52
CA PHE A 81 16.41 13.46 8.25
C PHE A 81 16.88 12.56 7.12
N LYS A 82 16.13 12.55 6.01
CA LYS A 82 16.53 11.88 4.77
C LYS A 82 17.41 12.85 3.96
N PRO A 83 18.73 12.62 3.82
CA PRO A 83 19.65 13.61 3.24
C PRO A 83 19.58 13.69 1.70
N GLY A 84 18.77 12.85 1.07
CA GLY A 84 18.71 12.67 -0.38
C GLY A 84 19.47 11.41 -0.84
N SER A 85 19.46 11.17 -2.16
CA SER A 85 20.18 10.09 -2.87
C SER A 85 20.34 8.77 -2.12
N GLY A 86 19.29 7.94 -2.09
CA GLY A 86 19.38 6.51 -1.70
C GLY A 86 19.78 6.19 -0.26
N VAL A 87 20.05 7.20 0.58
CA VAL A 87 20.22 7.07 2.04
C VAL A 87 18.90 7.39 2.71
N ASP A 88 18.47 6.57 3.65
CA ASP A 88 17.12 6.64 4.24
C ASP A 88 17.08 7.48 5.52
N LEU A 89 18.19 7.50 6.27
CA LEU A 89 18.33 8.29 7.48
C LEU A 89 19.77 8.78 7.65
N GLN A 90 19.92 10.06 8.00
CA GLN A 90 21.14 10.67 8.48
C GLN A 90 20.88 11.27 9.86
N LEU A 91 21.81 11.05 10.79
CA LEU A 91 21.78 11.64 12.12
C LEU A 91 23.18 12.07 12.56
N ASP A 92 23.24 13.06 13.46
CA ASP A 92 24.47 13.51 14.08
C ASP A 92 24.47 13.05 15.54
N ARG A 93 25.45 12.22 15.91
CA ARG A 93 25.59 11.69 17.26
C ARG A 93 26.98 12.01 17.79
N GLY A 94 27.06 12.94 18.73
CA GLY A 94 28.32 13.31 19.37
C GLY A 94 29.37 13.83 18.38
N GLY A 95 28.95 14.49 17.29
CA GLY A 95 29.84 15.02 16.25
C GLY A 95 30.15 14.03 15.12
N VAL A 96 29.72 12.78 15.23
CA VAL A 96 29.83 11.75 14.19
C VAL A 96 28.52 11.68 13.39
N VAL A 97 28.63 11.78 12.06
CA VAL A 97 27.49 11.59 11.18
C VAL A 97 27.28 10.11 10.95
N GLU A 98 26.11 9.60 11.26
CA GLU A 98 25.73 8.23 10.96
C GLU A 98 24.78 8.21 9.77
N LEU A 99 25.07 7.37 8.77
CA LEU A 99 24.25 7.20 7.57
C LEU A 99 23.66 5.79 7.54
N TYR A 100 22.37 5.69 7.22
CA TYR A 100 21.63 4.44 7.22
C TYR A 100 20.93 4.20 5.89
N ALA A 101 21.11 3.00 5.35
CA ALA A 101 20.13 2.41 4.44
C ALA A 101 19.25 1.44 5.26
N ILE A 102 17.94 1.51 5.07
CA ILE A 102 16.96 0.75 5.87
C ILE A 102 16.38 -0.38 5.02
N GLN A 103 16.28 -1.57 5.61
CA GLN A 103 15.77 -2.79 4.98
C GLN A 103 14.75 -3.45 5.89
N SER A 104 13.59 -3.84 5.37
CA SER A 104 12.52 -4.47 6.16
C SER A 104 12.93 -5.81 6.77
N ALA A 105 13.65 -6.66 6.02
CA ALA A 105 14.12 -7.97 6.46
C ALA A 105 15.37 -8.40 5.67
N PRO A 106 16.05 -9.50 6.06
CA PRO A 106 17.18 -10.02 5.31
C PRO A 106 16.74 -10.47 3.91
N ASN A 107 17.58 -10.29 2.90
CA ASN A 107 17.37 -10.76 1.53
C ASN A 107 16.11 -10.21 0.83
N THR A 108 15.47 -9.15 1.32
CA THR A 108 14.32 -8.53 0.65
C THR A 108 14.70 -7.74 -0.60
N LYS A 109 15.97 -7.33 -0.71
CA LYS A 109 16.50 -6.67 -1.90
C LYS A 109 17.25 -7.65 -2.79
N SER A 110 17.06 -7.49 -4.11
CA SER A 110 17.92 -8.14 -5.10
C SER A 110 19.37 -7.72 -4.93
N ALA A 111 20.30 -8.48 -5.53
CA ALA A 111 21.71 -8.11 -5.56
C ALA A 111 21.96 -6.71 -6.16
N GLY A 112 21.09 -6.24 -7.06
CA GLY A 112 21.13 -4.86 -7.58
C GLY A 112 20.72 -3.83 -6.54
N GLY A 113 19.62 -4.06 -5.83
CA GLY A 113 19.16 -3.17 -4.76
C GLY A 113 20.18 -3.03 -3.64
N ARG A 114 20.81 -4.14 -3.24
CA ARG A 114 21.85 -4.12 -2.20
C ARG A 114 23.09 -3.33 -2.60
N ARG A 115 23.49 -3.38 -3.87
CA ARG A 115 24.59 -2.57 -4.42
C ARG A 115 24.24 -1.09 -4.43
N SER A 116 23.01 -0.75 -4.82
CA SER A 116 22.53 0.63 -4.81
C SER A 116 22.59 1.26 -3.41
N ASP A 117 22.22 0.53 -2.36
CA ASP A 117 22.32 1.02 -0.97
C ASP A 117 23.78 1.34 -0.59
N VAL A 118 24.72 0.45 -0.94
CA VAL A 118 26.14 0.64 -0.65
C VAL A 118 26.71 1.83 -1.39
N ASP A 119 26.38 1.97 -2.68
CA ASP A 119 26.88 3.08 -3.50
C ASP A 119 26.33 4.42 -3.03
N ALA A 120 25.06 4.46 -2.60
CA ALA A 120 24.44 5.64 -2.00
C ALA A 120 25.13 6.04 -0.70
N LEU A 121 25.34 5.09 0.22
CA LEU A 121 26.04 5.32 1.48
C LEU A 121 27.46 5.85 1.24
N ARG A 122 28.23 5.22 0.34
CA ARG A 122 29.59 5.64 0.00
C ARG A 122 29.65 7.04 -0.57
N ARG A 123 28.73 7.36 -1.49
CA ARG A 123 28.67 8.69 -2.12
C ARG A 123 28.38 9.77 -1.09
N ALA A 124 27.38 9.57 -0.24
CA ALA A 124 27.03 10.49 0.83
C ALA A 124 28.18 10.65 1.84
N ALA A 125 28.83 9.54 2.22
CA ALA A 125 29.99 9.55 3.10
C ALA A 125 31.16 10.34 2.51
N GLY A 126 31.43 10.20 1.22
CA GLY A 126 32.49 10.93 0.52
C GLY A 126 32.31 12.44 0.61
N ALA A 127 31.07 12.94 0.38
CA ALA A 127 30.76 14.36 0.47
C ALA A 127 30.95 14.92 1.89
N LEU A 128 30.52 14.17 2.91
CA LEU A 128 30.67 14.57 4.30
C LEU A 128 32.13 14.53 4.77
N ARG A 129 32.88 13.50 4.40
CA ARG A 129 34.31 13.37 4.72
C ARG A 129 35.16 14.46 4.06
N ALA A 130 34.81 14.89 2.84
CA ALA A 130 35.44 16.04 2.20
C ALA A 130 35.27 17.34 3.03
N SER A 131 34.19 17.43 3.79
CA SER A 131 33.92 18.51 4.75
C SER A 131 34.50 18.23 6.16
N LYS A 132 35.45 17.29 6.28
CA LYS A 132 36.11 16.86 7.53
C LYS A 132 35.16 16.36 8.63
N ARG A 133 33.96 15.88 8.25
CA ARG A 133 33.03 15.24 9.18
C ARG A 133 33.41 13.77 9.36
N PRO A 134 33.50 13.25 10.60
CA PRO A 134 33.58 11.81 10.82
C PRO A 134 32.25 11.15 10.43
N VAL A 135 32.32 10.00 9.76
CA VAL A 135 31.13 9.32 9.20
C VAL A 135 31.18 7.82 9.41
N GLU A 136 30.10 7.27 9.98
CA GLU A 136 29.82 5.84 10.13
C GLU A 136 28.69 5.40 9.20
N LEU A 137 28.78 4.17 8.68
CA LEU A 137 27.87 3.66 7.66
C LEU A 137 27.17 2.40 8.15
N TYR A 138 25.85 2.42 8.02
CA TYR A 138 24.99 1.38 8.54
C TYR A 138 23.98 0.89 7.52
N ILE A 139 23.65 -0.39 7.65
CA ILE A 139 22.51 -1.01 6.99
C ILE A 139 21.65 -1.62 8.07
N ALA A 140 20.51 -0.99 8.34
CA ALA A 140 19.58 -1.41 9.37
C ALA A 140 18.62 -2.44 8.81
N VAL A 141 18.53 -3.61 9.46
CA VAL A 141 17.60 -4.66 9.06
C VAL A 141 16.52 -4.79 10.14
N LEU A 142 15.30 -4.36 9.80
CA LEU A 142 14.23 -4.08 10.76
C LEU A 142 13.50 -5.33 11.29
N SER A 143 13.74 -6.49 10.70
CA SER A 143 13.22 -7.78 11.19
C SER A 143 14.17 -8.92 10.81
N GLY A 144 14.06 -10.09 11.46
CA GLY A 144 14.77 -11.32 11.09
C GLY A 144 16.30 -11.34 11.33
N GLN A 145 16.96 -10.18 11.39
CA GLN A 145 18.40 -10.08 11.68
C GLN A 145 18.65 -10.08 13.19
N ARG A 146 19.35 -11.12 13.68
CA ARG A 146 19.64 -11.31 15.12
C ARG A 146 21.00 -10.79 15.55
N VAL A 147 21.93 -10.60 14.62
CA VAL A 147 23.33 -10.31 14.94
C VAL A 147 23.83 -9.13 14.12
N THR A 148 24.42 -8.17 14.80
CA THR A 148 25.14 -7.06 14.16
C THR A 148 26.50 -7.50 13.70
N ARG A 149 26.89 -7.12 12.48
CA ARG A 149 28.14 -7.57 11.87
C ARG A 149 28.62 -6.62 10.78
N ALA A 150 29.91 -6.65 10.50
CA ALA A 150 30.46 -6.02 9.30
C ALA A 150 29.89 -6.67 8.04
N LEU A 151 29.65 -5.86 7.00
CA LEU A 151 29.30 -6.34 5.67
C LEU A 151 30.53 -7.00 5.04
N GLY A 152 30.41 -8.28 4.65
CA GLY A 152 31.56 -9.04 4.11
C GLY A 152 32.23 -8.39 2.89
N SER A 153 31.47 -7.74 2.01
CA SER A 153 32.02 -7.05 0.83
C SER A 153 32.57 -5.65 1.11
N ASP A 154 32.28 -5.07 2.28
CA ASP A 154 32.79 -3.77 2.71
C ASP A 154 32.75 -3.69 4.25
N PRO A 155 33.85 -4.04 4.93
CA PRO A 155 33.90 -4.08 6.38
C PRO A 155 33.63 -2.73 7.07
N ASN A 156 33.70 -1.61 6.34
CA ASN A 156 33.41 -0.27 6.86
C ASN A 156 31.91 0.01 6.99
N ILE A 157 31.06 -0.90 6.49
CA ILE A 157 29.60 -0.81 6.61
C ILE A 157 29.16 -1.88 7.61
N ILE A 158 28.46 -1.45 8.66
CA ILE A 158 27.91 -2.35 9.67
C ILE A 158 26.45 -2.67 9.36
N ILE A 159 26.11 -3.94 9.32
CA ILE A 159 24.73 -4.41 9.27
C ILE A 159 24.22 -4.49 10.70
N LEU A 160 23.22 -3.68 11.04
CA LEU A 160 22.62 -3.64 12.38
C LEU A 160 21.44 -4.60 12.49
N ALA A 161 21.39 -5.35 13.58
CA ALA A 161 20.20 -6.05 14.01
C ALA A 161 19.08 -5.07 14.39
N SER A 162 17.83 -5.50 14.26
CA SER A 162 16.66 -4.64 14.45
C SER A 162 16.62 -3.98 15.83
N ASP A 163 16.78 -4.76 16.90
CA ASP A 163 16.71 -4.26 18.26
C ASP A 163 17.80 -3.21 18.52
N GLU A 164 19.05 -3.49 18.11
CA GLU A 164 20.17 -2.55 18.24
C GLU A 164 19.94 -1.26 17.43
N PHE A 165 19.44 -1.37 16.19
CA PHE A 165 19.10 -0.19 15.40
C PHE A 165 18.07 0.68 16.12
N TRP A 166 16.97 0.07 16.57
CA TRP A 166 15.87 0.81 17.18
C TRP A 166 16.26 1.47 18.50
N GLU A 167 16.98 0.77 19.37
CA GLU A 167 17.50 1.34 20.61
C GLU A 167 18.51 2.45 20.32
N ARG A 168 19.37 2.26 19.32
CA ARG A 168 20.34 3.27 18.90
C ARG A 168 19.63 4.54 18.47
N VAL A 169 18.70 4.48 17.52
CA VAL A 169 18.08 5.69 16.94
C VAL A 169 17.07 6.36 17.87
N SER A 170 16.44 5.61 18.78
CA SER A 170 15.42 6.17 19.70
C SER A 170 15.97 6.52 21.08
N ALA A 171 17.11 5.96 21.48
CA ALA A 171 17.61 5.94 22.86
C ALA A 171 16.60 5.35 23.88
N ILE A 172 15.67 4.50 23.40
CA ILE A 172 14.63 3.86 24.22
C ILE A 172 14.86 2.34 24.21
N PRO A 173 15.05 1.71 25.39
CA PRO A 173 15.12 0.25 25.48
C PRO A 173 13.84 -0.44 24.99
N ASP A 174 14.02 -1.61 24.37
CA ASP A 174 12.94 -2.45 23.85
C ASP A 174 12.04 -1.74 22.82
N PHE A 175 12.55 -0.70 22.14
CA PHE A 175 11.71 0.15 21.29
C PHE A 175 10.98 -0.63 20.20
N ARG A 176 11.65 -1.61 19.58
CA ARG A 176 11.01 -2.50 18.59
C ARG A 176 9.84 -3.29 19.17
N ALA A 177 9.98 -3.85 20.37
CA ALA A 177 8.89 -4.58 21.02
C ALA A 177 7.70 -3.65 21.35
N ARG A 178 7.97 -2.38 21.69
CA ARG A 178 6.95 -1.35 21.85
C ARG A 178 6.24 -1.04 20.53
N LEU A 179 6.96 -0.99 19.40
CA LEU A 179 6.36 -0.80 18.08
C LEU A 179 5.44 -1.96 17.70
N ILE A 180 5.84 -3.21 17.95
CA ILE A 180 4.98 -4.39 17.69
C ILE A 180 3.66 -4.30 18.48
N ARG A 181 3.73 -3.95 19.76
CA ARG A 181 2.52 -3.74 20.58
C ARG A 181 1.67 -2.58 20.04
N THR A 182 2.31 -1.51 19.59
CA THR A 182 1.61 -0.36 19.02
C THR A 182 0.85 -0.76 17.76
N THR A 183 1.46 -1.51 16.84
CA THR A 183 0.77 -1.98 15.63
C THR A 183 -0.38 -2.94 15.93
N ALA A 184 -0.28 -3.74 16.99
CA ALA A 184 -1.38 -4.61 17.43
C ALA A 184 -2.57 -3.81 18.00
N ILE A 185 -2.31 -2.66 18.63
CA ILE A 185 -3.39 -1.76 19.10
C ILE A 185 -4.04 -1.03 17.91
N LEU A 186 -3.25 -0.66 16.91
CA LEU A 186 -3.73 0.09 15.74
C LEU A 186 -4.41 -0.80 14.68
N SER A 187 -4.35 -2.12 14.79
CA SER A 187 -4.98 -3.03 13.82
C SER A 187 -6.50 -2.84 13.73
N ASP A 188 -7.14 -2.54 14.85
CA ASP A 188 -8.60 -2.33 14.89
C ASP A 188 -9.02 -1.12 14.06
N VAL A 189 -8.17 -0.10 13.98
CA VAL A 189 -8.41 1.08 13.15
C VAL A 189 -8.35 0.73 11.67
N ILE A 190 -7.40 -0.13 11.26
CA ILE A 190 -7.31 -0.63 9.89
C ILE A 190 -8.56 -1.44 9.54
N ALA A 191 -8.96 -2.37 10.40
CA ALA A 191 -10.13 -3.21 10.18
C ALA A 191 -11.41 -2.37 10.04
N ALA A 192 -11.61 -1.38 10.91
CA ALA A 192 -12.77 -0.49 10.86
C ALA A 192 -12.83 0.31 9.54
N ARG A 193 -11.69 0.82 9.05
CA ARG A 193 -11.60 1.55 7.78
C ARG A 193 -11.89 0.66 6.57
N ALA A 194 -11.43 -0.58 6.60
CA ALA A 194 -11.59 -1.53 5.51
C ALA A 194 -13.03 -2.08 5.39
N ALA A 195 -13.77 -2.15 6.49
CA ALA A 195 -15.03 -2.89 6.59
C ALA A 195 -16.05 -2.54 5.49
N SER A 196 -16.27 -1.25 5.22
CA SER A 196 -17.27 -0.82 4.22
C SER A 196 -16.89 -1.22 2.79
N GLU A 197 -15.61 -1.10 2.42
CA GLU A 197 -15.13 -1.47 1.10
C GLU A 197 -15.08 -2.99 0.93
N VAL A 198 -14.69 -3.73 1.97
CA VAL A 198 -14.73 -5.21 1.97
C VAL A 198 -16.15 -5.71 1.76
N ALA A 199 -17.13 -5.13 2.47
CA ALA A 199 -18.55 -5.46 2.30
C ALA A 199 -19.04 -5.17 0.87
N ARG A 200 -18.69 -4.00 0.31
CA ARG A 200 -19.00 -3.65 -1.08
C ARG A 200 -18.42 -4.65 -2.07
N ILE A 201 -17.13 -4.99 -1.91
CA ILE A 201 -16.43 -5.93 -2.80
C ILE A 201 -17.05 -7.32 -2.74
N ARG A 202 -17.42 -7.80 -1.54
CA ARG A 202 -18.11 -9.08 -1.36
C ARG A 202 -19.45 -9.11 -2.08
N GLU A 203 -20.25 -8.05 -1.93
CA GLU A 203 -21.56 -7.99 -2.59
C GLU A 203 -21.42 -8.03 -4.11
N GLU A 204 -20.54 -7.19 -4.66
CA GLU A 204 -20.23 -7.21 -6.11
C GLU A 204 -19.74 -8.60 -6.57
N ALA A 205 -18.90 -9.26 -5.78
CA ALA A 205 -18.39 -10.58 -6.11
C ALA A 205 -19.48 -11.66 -6.08
N ARG A 206 -20.44 -11.59 -5.15
CA ARG A 206 -21.58 -12.53 -5.09
C ARG A 206 -22.46 -12.39 -6.32
N GLU A 207 -22.77 -11.16 -6.72
CA GLU A 207 -23.56 -10.89 -7.91
C GLU A 207 -22.91 -11.46 -9.18
N ILE A 208 -21.58 -11.31 -9.31
CA ILE A 208 -20.86 -11.65 -10.54
C ILE A 208 -20.43 -13.12 -10.57
N PHE A 209 -19.89 -13.64 -9.47
CA PHE A 209 -19.23 -14.96 -9.43
C PHE A 209 -19.98 -15.99 -8.57
N GLY A 210 -21.15 -15.64 -8.03
CA GLY A 210 -22.00 -16.58 -7.30
C GLY A 210 -22.86 -17.44 -8.22
N ASP A 211 -23.11 -18.68 -7.80
CA ASP A 211 -24.26 -19.48 -8.23
C ASP A 211 -25.51 -19.13 -7.41
N LEU A 212 -26.63 -19.82 -7.67
CA LEU A 212 -27.91 -19.59 -6.97
C LEU A 212 -27.88 -19.98 -5.49
N GLN A 213 -26.86 -20.73 -5.06
CA GLN A 213 -26.66 -21.20 -3.70
C GLN A 213 -25.58 -20.38 -2.97
N GLY A 214 -24.97 -19.39 -3.63
CA GLY A 214 -23.88 -18.58 -3.09
C GLY A 214 -22.51 -19.28 -3.13
N ASN A 215 -22.40 -20.43 -3.79
CA ASN A 215 -21.11 -21.04 -4.06
C ASN A 215 -20.40 -20.28 -5.18
N LEU A 216 -19.10 -20.55 -5.31
CA LEU A 216 -18.28 -19.99 -6.36
C LEU A 216 -18.62 -20.66 -7.70
N ASP A 217 -19.14 -19.90 -8.65
CA ASP A 217 -19.38 -20.35 -10.02
C ASP A 217 -18.06 -20.41 -10.79
N LEU A 218 -17.51 -21.62 -10.92
CA LEU A 218 -16.23 -21.86 -11.56
C LEU A 218 -16.22 -21.51 -13.05
N ALA A 219 -17.37 -21.58 -13.73
CA ALA A 219 -17.45 -21.21 -15.15
C ALA A 219 -17.30 -19.70 -15.30
N LYS A 220 -18.01 -18.92 -14.48
CA LYS A 220 -17.86 -17.45 -14.45
C LYS A 220 -16.48 -17.02 -13.96
N LEU A 221 -15.82 -17.80 -13.13
CA LEU A 221 -14.47 -17.49 -12.67
C LEU A 221 -13.41 -17.77 -13.74
N ALA A 222 -13.61 -18.81 -14.55
CA ALA A 222 -12.77 -19.14 -15.70
C ALA A 222 -12.96 -18.17 -16.87
N ASP A 223 -14.19 -17.70 -17.08
CA ASP A 223 -14.56 -16.70 -18.09
C ASP A 223 -15.40 -15.56 -17.47
N PRO A 224 -14.75 -14.57 -16.82
CA PRO A 224 -15.44 -13.48 -16.14
C PRO A 224 -16.36 -12.67 -17.06
N PRO A 225 -17.61 -12.40 -16.65
CA PRO A 225 -18.52 -11.55 -17.40
C PRO A 225 -17.90 -10.17 -17.71
N ALA A 226 -18.26 -9.59 -18.86
CA ALA A 226 -17.75 -8.28 -19.23
C ALA A 226 -18.20 -7.20 -18.23
N LYS A 227 -17.26 -6.34 -17.82
CA LYS A 227 -17.56 -5.21 -16.93
C LYS A 227 -18.49 -4.23 -17.62
N ILE A 228 -19.75 -4.17 -17.18
CA ILE A 228 -20.70 -3.15 -17.66
C ILE A 228 -20.20 -1.78 -17.19
N ARG A 229 -19.73 -0.95 -18.11
CA ARG A 229 -19.39 0.45 -17.83
C ARG A 229 -20.69 1.20 -17.53
N ARG A 230 -21.04 1.34 -16.25
CA ARG A 230 -22.07 2.30 -15.83
C ARG A 230 -21.53 3.70 -16.18
N HIS A 231 -22.03 4.29 -17.26
CA HIS A 231 -21.84 5.70 -17.54
C HIS A 231 -22.37 6.48 -16.34
N ARG A 232 -21.50 7.19 -15.61
CA ARG A 232 -21.93 8.25 -14.70
C ARG A 232 -22.58 9.33 -15.57
N GLY A 233 -23.91 9.25 -15.71
CA GLY A 233 -24.70 10.24 -16.41
C GLY A 233 -24.50 11.61 -15.77
N LYS A 234 -23.89 12.54 -16.50
CA LYS A 234 -24.06 13.96 -16.23
C LYS A 234 -25.54 14.26 -16.43
N GLY A 235 -26.26 14.48 -15.34
CA GLY A 235 -27.63 14.95 -15.37
C GLY A 235 -27.71 16.23 -16.19
N THR A 236 -28.33 16.15 -17.35
CA THR A 236 -28.82 17.34 -18.05
C THR A 236 -30.34 17.28 -17.92
N VAL A 237 -30.85 17.98 -16.91
CA VAL A 237 -32.27 18.29 -16.80
C VAL A 237 -32.60 19.21 -17.98
N ARG A 238 -33.22 18.67 -19.02
CA ARG A 238 -33.91 19.48 -20.02
C ARG A 238 -35.31 19.77 -19.49
N THR A 239 -35.48 20.97 -18.97
CA THR A 239 -36.78 21.57 -18.71
C THR A 239 -37.50 21.76 -20.06
N ALA A 240 -38.62 21.05 -20.26
CA ALA A 240 -39.54 21.34 -21.35
C ALA A 240 -40.51 22.43 -20.88
N ALA A 241 -40.33 23.65 -21.40
CA ALA A 241 -41.29 24.72 -21.24
C ALA A 241 -42.48 24.50 -22.19
N THR A 242 -43.66 24.71 -21.63
CA THR A 242 -44.99 24.53 -22.23
C THR A 242 -45.44 25.77 -23.02
N SER A 243 -46.05 25.50 -24.19
CA SER A 243 -47.26 26.15 -24.76
C SER A 243 -47.17 27.56 -25.39
N PRO A 244 -48.20 28.03 -26.17
CA PRO A 244 -49.22 27.33 -26.99
C PRO A 244 -49.59 28.06 -28.33
N ARG A 245 -50.62 27.51 -29.02
CA ARG A 245 -51.54 28.11 -30.05
C ARG A 245 -51.08 28.06 -31.51
N SER A 246 -51.92 27.87 -32.53
CA SER A 246 -53.33 27.48 -32.71
C SER A 246 -53.60 27.51 -34.22
N ALA A 247 -54.44 26.58 -34.74
CA ALA A 247 -55.46 26.76 -35.79
C ALA A 247 -55.06 27.43 -37.14
N GLU A 248 -55.37 26.94 -38.34
CA GLU A 248 -56.66 26.60 -38.98
C GLU A 248 -56.24 26.33 -40.46
N SER A 249 -56.73 25.35 -41.24
CA SER A 249 -58.01 25.34 -41.97
C SER A 249 -57.73 24.76 -43.37
N LEU A 250 -58.53 23.76 -43.80
CA LEU A 250 -59.18 23.54 -45.12
C LEU A 250 -58.36 23.86 -46.41
N GLY A 251 -58.32 23.09 -47.49
CA GLY A 251 -59.12 21.96 -47.97
C GLY A 251 -58.99 21.86 -49.51
N SER A 252 -59.12 20.63 -50.02
CA SER A 252 -59.65 20.24 -51.35
C SER A 252 -58.83 20.38 -52.66
N LEU A 253 -59.01 19.32 -53.49
CA LEU A 253 -59.02 19.25 -54.97
C LEU A 253 -57.64 19.40 -55.68
N ALA A 254 -57.25 18.62 -56.70
CA ALA A 254 -58.02 17.87 -57.68
C ALA A 254 -57.18 16.74 -58.33
N ARG A 255 -57.91 15.80 -58.94
CA ARG A 255 -57.45 14.74 -59.86
C ARG A 255 -56.74 15.31 -61.10
N LYS A 256 -55.79 14.56 -61.66
CA LYS A 256 -55.82 14.08 -63.07
C LYS A 256 -54.68 13.09 -63.36
N ARG A 257 -55.08 11.91 -63.88
CA ARG A 257 -54.29 10.95 -64.66
C ARG A 257 -54.06 11.50 -66.08
N PRO A 258 -53.10 10.98 -66.88
CA PRO A 258 -53.24 9.66 -67.53
C PRO A 258 -52.50 8.52 -66.84
#